data_AF-A0A9X4RJ55-F1
#
_entry.id   AF-A0A9X4RJ55-F1
#
_cell.length_a   1.000
_cell.length_b   1.000
_cell.length_c   1.000
_cell.angle_alpha   90.00
_cell.angle_beta   90.00
_cell.angle_gamma   90.00
#
_symmetry.space_group_name_H-M   'P 1'
#
loop_
_entity.id
_entity.type
_entity.pdbx_description
1 polymer ?
#
loop_
_entity_poly.entity_id
_entity_poly.type
_entity_poly.pdbx_seq_one_letter_code
_entity_poly.pdbx_strand_id
1 'polypeptide(L)'
;MNYQASRRQFLASASGAIALATSLITAKESSAQSSENTDRKIIKPAALKKGDKVGLVAPASYSFEPEDIKIAKEIVEQYGFQVELGSHITSQYGYLAGKDAERASDINEMFRRPDIRGVFTFSGDYGSTRLLDLLDYEMIRQNPKVFIGHSDVTALVLAIYQKTGLVTFHGSSGLSAVGDYAIAHFRRAVMASQSIGEIAKSPYKGTDDEARKHRLVTIVSGQATGELVGGNLSLVVSLLGTPYEIDTRGKILFLEDISEEPYRIDRMLTQLFLAGKLQAAAGFALGHFSDCQAKDGGLRSFSLEEVLRDRFEPLGKPTLYNLMFGHILENAVLPLGVTAMLNATGKKLAINESAVV
;
A
#
# COMPACT_ATOMS: atom_id res chain seq x y z
N MET A 1 17.11 14.05 -47.77
CA MET A 1 15.71 14.50 -47.69
C MET A 1 15.48 14.94 -46.25
N ASN A 2 15.22 16.22 -46.02
CA ASN A 2 15.09 16.78 -44.67
C ASN A 2 13.62 16.84 -44.28
N TYR A 3 13.31 16.54 -43.01
CA TYR A 3 12.01 16.86 -42.44
C TYR A 3 12.17 17.48 -41.05
N GLN A 4 12.25 18.82 -41.03
CA GLN A 4 12.09 19.65 -39.84
C GLN A 4 11.03 20.72 -40.15
N ALA A 5 9.86 20.60 -39.50
CA ALA A 5 8.85 21.66 -39.34
C ALA A 5 7.87 21.22 -38.23
N SER A 6 8.11 21.59 -36.97
CA SER A 6 7.50 22.76 -36.32
C SER A 6 5.97 22.73 -36.14
N ARG A 7 5.48 21.90 -35.20
CA ARG A 7 4.12 22.05 -34.66
C ARG A 7 4.02 23.25 -33.70
N ARG A 8 3.77 24.45 -34.23
CA ARG A 8 3.19 25.60 -33.49
C ARG A 8 2.39 26.51 -34.41
N GLN A 9 1.07 26.38 -34.37
CA GLN A 9 0.12 27.51 -34.45
C GLN A 9 -1.27 27.00 -34.05
N PHE A 10 -1.86 27.68 -33.08
CA PHE A 10 -3.23 27.50 -32.57
C PHE A 10 -3.80 28.91 -32.42
N LEU A 11 -5.14 29.05 -32.39
CA LEU A 11 -5.90 30.31 -32.60
C LEU A 11 -5.93 30.72 -34.10
N ALA A 12 -7.03 31.18 -34.70
CA ALA A 12 -8.44 31.35 -34.27
C ALA A 12 -9.34 31.28 -35.55
N SER A 13 -10.67 31.50 -35.60
CA SER A 13 -11.74 31.85 -34.63
C SER A 13 -13.09 31.64 -35.34
N ALA A 14 -14.17 31.22 -34.65
CA ALA A 14 -15.54 31.33 -35.17
C ALA A 14 -16.57 31.50 -34.05
N SER A 15 -17.25 32.66 -34.04
CA SER A 15 -18.27 33.02 -33.05
C SER A 15 -19.66 32.57 -33.48
N GLY A 16 -20.49 32.11 -32.53
CA GLY A 16 -21.90 31.79 -32.80
C GLY A 16 -22.70 31.54 -31.53
N ALA A 17 -23.41 32.55 -31.04
CA ALA A 17 -24.52 32.39 -30.09
C ALA A 17 -25.79 31.96 -30.87
N ILE A 18 -26.91 31.48 -30.31
CA ILE A 18 -27.59 31.72 -29.03
C ILE A 18 -28.44 30.47 -28.68
N ALA A 19 -28.57 30.11 -27.39
CA ALA A 19 -29.81 29.57 -26.81
C ALA A 19 -29.72 29.54 -25.27
N LEU A 20 -30.43 30.45 -24.58
CA LEU A 20 -30.69 30.29 -23.15
C LEU A 20 -31.84 29.29 -22.96
N ALA A 21 -31.60 28.24 -22.19
CA ALA A 21 -32.64 27.41 -21.60
C ALA A 21 -32.30 27.19 -20.12
N THR A 22 -33.03 27.89 -19.25
CA THR A 22 -32.89 27.79 -17.79
C THR A 22 -33.51 26.48 -17.28
N SER A 23 -32.68 25.53 -16.85
CA SER A 23 -33.09 24.38 -16.04
C SER A 23 -32.52 24.50 -14.63
N LEU A 24 -33.14 25.34 -13.82
CA LEU A 24 -32.94 25.35 -12.36
C LEU A 24 -33.58 24.09 -11.75
N ILE A 25 -32.87 22.96 -11.81
CA ILE A 25 -33.28 21.70 -11.19
C ILE A 25 -32.21 21.28 -10.17
N THR A 26 -32.49 21.66 -8.92
CA THR A 26 -32.06 20.99 -7.67
C THR A 26 -30.60 20.53 -7.53
N ALA A 27 -29.66 21.47 -7.59
CA ALA A 27 -28.29 21.27 -7.07
C ALA A 27 -28.25 21.29 -5.52
N LYS A 28 -29.06 20.46 -4.83
CA LYS A 28 -29.21 20.50 -3.36
C LYS A 28 -29.20 19.15 -2.62
N GLU A 29 -28.93 18.04 -3.31
CA GLU A 29 -28.89 16.69 -2.67
C GLU A 29 -27.55 15.94 -2.82
N SER A 30 -26.54 16.55 -3.46
CA SER A 30 -25.22 15.91 -3.68
C SER A 30 -24.15 16.25 -2.62
N SER A 31 -24.47 17.07 -1.61
CA SER A 31 -23.49 17.59 -0.63
C SER A 31 -23.64 17.01 0.77
N ALA A 32 -24.28 15.85 0.92
CA ALA A 32 -24.66 15.27 2.23
C ALA A 32 -24.14 13.82 2.44
N GLN A 33 -23.02 13.45 1.82
CA GLN A 33 -22.30 12.19 2.09
C GLN A 33 -20.77 12.40 2.07
N SER A 34 -20.24 13.17 3.02
CA SER A 34 -18.79 13.34 3.18
C SER A 34 -18.29 13.56 4.63
N SER A 35 -19.17 13.46 5.63
CA SER A 35 -18.87 13.71 7.05
C SER A 35 -18.84 12.47 7.96
N GLU A 36 -19.18 11.27 7.47
CA GLU A 36 -19.20 10.04 8.26
C GLU A 36 -17.89 9.23 8.14
N ASN A 37 -16.78 9.70 8.73
CA ASN A 37 -15.63 8.80 8.93
C ASN A 37 -14.62 9.22 10.01
N THR A 38 -15.06 9.78 11.14
CA THR A 38 -14.16 10.13 12.26
C THR A 38 -14.14 9.11 13.41
N ASP A 39 -15.18 8.28 13.55
CA ASP A 39 -15.33 7.30 14.66
C ASP A 39 -15.25 5.83 14.20
N ARG A 40 -14.29 5.50 13.31
CA ARG A 40 -14.07 4.09 12.96
C ARG A 40 -13.38 3.37 14.11
N LYS A 41 -14.14 2.54 14.84
CA LYS A 41 -13.58 1.62 15.85
C LYS A 41 -12.53 0.70 15.22
N ILE A 42 -11.28 0.83 15.68
CA ILE A 42 -10.17 -0.04 15.29
C ILE A 42 -10.39 -1.45 15.87
N ILE A 43 -10.20 -2.47 15.04
CA ILE A 43 -10.29 -3.88 15.40
C ILE A 43 -8.91 -4.50 15.17
N LYS A 44 -8.28 -5.04 16.22
CA LYS A 44 -7.02 -5.78 16.09
C LYS A 44 -7.30 -7.27 15.98
N PRO A 45 -6.72 -7.99 15.02
CA PRO A 45 -6.84 -9.44 14.98
C PRO A 45 -6.03 -10.07 16.13
N ALA A 46 -6.38 -11.31 16.50
CA ALA A 46 -5.64 -12.03 17.53
C ALA A 46 -4.23 -12.41 17.05
N ALA A 47 -3.25 -12.36 17.96
CA ALA A 47 -1.85 -12.67 17.66
C ALA A 47 -1.68 -14.11 17.13
N LEU A 48 -0.94 -14.27 16.04
CA LEU A 48 -0.61 -15.56 15.44
C LEU A 48 0.43 -16.32 16.27
N LYS A 49 0.25 -17.63 16.39
CA LYS A 49 1.10 -18.54 17.16
C LYS A 49 1.67 -19.63 16.27
N LYS A 50 2.80 -20.21 16.69
CA LYS A 50 3.31 -21.42 16.04
C LYS A 50 2.27 -22.55 16.17
N GLY A 51 2.00 -23.24 15.08
CA GLY A 51 0.95 -24.25 14.96
C GLY A 51 -0.40 -23.70 14.47
N ASP A 52 -0.61 -22.38 14.44
CA ASP A 52 -1.81 -21.80 13.86
C ASP A 52 -1.89 -22.11 12.35
N LYS A 53 -3.10 -22.35 11.86
CA LYS A 53 -3.36 -22.52 10.43
C LYS A 53 -3.64 -21.16 9.77
N VAL A 54 -3.01 -20.90 8.64
CA VAL A 54 -3.21 -19.70 7.81
C VAL A 54 -3.62 -20.11 6.40
N GLY A 55 -4.49 -19.30 5.78
CA GLY A 55 -4.84 -19.43 4.37
C GLY A 55 -3.82 -18.70 3.51
N LEU A 56 -3.37 -19.32 2.41
CA LEU A 56 -2.59 -18.68 1.35
C LEU A 56 -3.47 -18.54 0.11
N VAL A 57 -3.64 -17.32 -0.39
CA VAL A 57 -4.53 -17.01 -1.53
C VAL A 57 -3.82 -16.17 -2.60
N ALA A 58 -4.28 -16.24 -3.85
CA ALA A 58 -3.78 -15.42 -4.96
C ALA A 58 -4.85 -14.40 -5.39
N PRO A 59 -4.85 -13.17 -4.84
CA PRO A 59 -5.88 -12.18 -5.15
C PRO A 59 -5.67 -11.46 -6.49
N ALA A 60 -4.57 -11.70 -7.18
CA ALA A 60 -4.08 -10.87 -8.28
C ALA A 60 -3.64 -11.72 -9.48
N SER A 61 -2.38 -11.64 -9.90
CA SER A 61 -1.85 -12.45 -11.01
C SER A 61 -1.67 -13.92 -10.64
N TYR A 62 -1.74 -14.80 -11.64
CA TYR A 62 -1.42 -16.22 -11.47
C TYR A 62 0.09 -16.45 -11.38
N SER A 63 0.51 -17.57 -10.77
CA SER A 63 1.91 -17.98 -10.82
C SER A 63 2.25 -18.61 -12.17
N PHE A 64 3.26 -18.09 -12.86
CA PHE A 64 3.75 -18.70 -14.11
C PHE A 64 4.32 -20.10 -13.87
N GLU A 65 5.06 -20.28 -12.77
CA GLU A 65 5.58 -21.57 -12.33
C GLU A 65 4.72 -22.12 -11.18
N PRO A 66 4.11 -23.32 -11.31
CA PRO A 66 3.33 -23.93 -10.23
C PRO A 66 4.16 -24.22 -8.96
N GLU A 67 5.47 -24.42 -9.11
CA GLU A 67 6.39 -24.68 -7.99
C GLU A 67 6.53 -23.47 -7.06
N ASP A 68 6.37 -22.24 -7.56
CA ASP A 68 6.43 -21.03 -6.73
C ASP A 68 5.37 -21.02 -5.63
N ILE A 69 4.16 -21.53 -5.90
CA ILE A 69 3.10 -21.64 -4.88
C ILE A 69 3.51 -22.62 -3.77
N LYS A 70 4.23 -23.69 -4.14
CA LYS A 70 4.79 -24.65 -3.18
C LYS A 70 5.94 -24.03 -2.38
N ILE A 71 6.84 -23.28 -3.01
CA ILE A 71 7.92 -22.55 -2.33
C ILE A 71 7.34 -21.50 -1.36
N ALA A 72 6.34 -20.73 -1.78
CA ALA A 72 5.67 -19.74 -0.93
C ALA A 72 4.98 -20.39 0.28
N LYS A 73 4.34 -21.55 0.08
CA LYS A 73 3.82 -22.38 1.16
C LYS A 73 4.93 -22.82 2.12
N GLU A 74 6.03 -23.39 1.60
CA GLU A 74 7.16 -23.86 2.41
C GLU A 74 7.79 -22.72 3.24
N ILE A 75 7.91 -21.51 2.69
CA ILE A 75 8.37 -20.31 3.43
C ILE A 75 7.44 -19.97 4.59
N VAL A 76 6.12 -20.00 4.38
CA VAL A 76 5.13 -19.73 5.43
C VAL A 76 5.12 -20.85 6.49
N GLU A 77 5.35 -22.11 6.09
CA GLU A 77 5.50 -23.23 7.02
C GLU A 77 6.80 -23.12 7.85
N GLN A 78 7.90 -22.61 7.28
CA GLN A 78 9.15 -22.31 8.02
C GLN A 78 8.97 -21.24 9.11
N TYR A 79 7.97 -20.36 9.00
CA TYR A 79 7.63 -19.42 10.07
C TYR A 79 6.96 -20.13 11.27
N GLY A 80 6.52 -21.38 11.08
CA GLY A 80 5.90 -22.24 12.09
C GLY A 80 4.38 -22.34 11.99
N PHE A 81 3.78 -22.01 10.85
CA PHE A 81 2.34 -22.12 10.60
C PHE A 81 1.98 -23.39 9.81
N GLN A 82 0.71 -23.77 9.84
CA GLN A 82 0.14 -24.73 8.88
C GLN A 82 -0.48 -23.95 7.72
N VAL A 83 -0.25 -24.36 6.47
CA VAL A 83 -0.78 -23.63 5.29
C VAL A 83 -1.91 -24.39 4.62
N GLU A 84 -3.08 -23.74 4.61
CA GLU A 84 -4.22 -24.09 3.76
C GLU A 84 -4.13 -23.28 2.47
N LEU A 85 -4.23 -23.94 1.31
CA LEU A 85 -4.26 -23.24 0.03
C LEU A 85 -5.69 -22.81 -0.32
N GLY A 86 -5.84 -21.63 -0.92
CA GLY A 86 -7.06 -21.22 -1.60
C GLY A 86 -7.45 -22.23 -2.69
N SER A 87 -8.75 -22.45 -2.88
CA SER A 87 -9.27 -23.41 -3.85
C SER A 87 -8.93 -23.02 -5.29
N HIS A 88 -8.71 -21.72 -5.52
CA HIS A 88 -8.43 -21.13 -6.82
C HIS A 88 -7.00 -20.61 -6.97
N ILE A 89 -6.09 -20.84 -6.01
CA ILE A 89 -4.71 -20.32 -6.05
C ILE A 89 -3.92 -20.74 -7.31
N THR A 90 -4.22 -21.91 -7.89
CA THR A 90 -3.63 -22.43 -9.14
C THR A 90 -4.50 -22.19 -10.38
N SER A 91 -5.62 -21.46 -10.25
CA SER A 91 -6.50 -21.14 -11.38
C SER A 91 -5.87 -20.08 -12.28
N GLN A 92 -6.22 -20.09 -13.57
CA GLN A 92 -5.72 -19.13 -14.55
C GLN A 92 -6.88 -18.52 -15.36
N TYR A 93 -6.89 -17.20 -15.48
CA TYR A 93 -7.82 -16.47 -16.34
C TYR A 93 -7.12 -15.26 -16.97
N GLY A 94 -6.51 -15.47 -18.13
CA GLY A 94 -5.61 -14.48 -18.74
C GLY A 94 -4.38 -14.26 -17.86
N TYR A 95 -4.14 -13.02 -17.44
CA TYR A 95 -3.09 -12.67 -16.47
C TYR A 95 -3.49 -12.88 -15.01
N LEU A 96 -4.75 -13.26 -14.70
CA LEU A 96 -5.26 -13.38 -13.32
C LEU A 96 -5.20 -14.83 -12.78
N ALA A 97 -5.10 -14.96 -11.46
CA ALA A 97 -5.23 -16.21 -10.70
C ALA A 97 -6.68 -16.75 -10.65
N GLY A 98 -7.36 -16.84 -11.79
CA GLY A 98 -8.78 -17.17 -11.90
C GLY A 98 -9.70 -15.95 -11.99
N LYS A 99 -11.00 -16.22 -12.11
CA LYS A 99 -12.04 -15.18 -12.25
C LYS A 99 -12.21 -14.38 -10.95
N ASP A 100 -12.81 -13.21 -11.05
CA ASP A 100 -12.98 -12.28 -9.93
C ASP A 100 -13.77 -12.91 -8.78
N ALA A 101 -14.86 -13.63 -9.09
CA ALA A 101 -15.64 -14.38 -8.10
C ALA A 101 -14.86 -15.53 -7.44
N GLU A 102 -13.95 -16.19 -8.17
CA GLU A 102 -13.13 -17.32 -7.70
C GLU A 102 -12.02 -16.82 -6.75
N ARG A 103 -11.34 -15.73 -7.12
CA ARG A 103 -10.33 -15.06 -6.27
C ARG A 103 -10.95 -14.42 -5.03
N ALA A 104 -12.15 -13.84 -5.14
CA ALA A 104 -12.88 -13.28 -4.00
C ALA A 104 -13.43 -14.38 -3.07
N SER A 105 -13.89 -15.52 -3.60
CA SER A 105 -14.37 -16.63 -2.76
C SER A 105 -13.26 -17.22 -1.89
N ASP A 106 -12.04 -17.32 -2.39
CA ASP A 106 -10.88 -17.77 -1.60
C ASP A 106 -10.63 -16.85 -0.39
N ILE A 107 -10.66 -15.53 -0.56
CA ILE A 107 -10.51 -14.57 0.55
C ILE A 107 -11.66 -14.72 1.54
N ASN A 108 -12.91 -14.70 1.04
CA ASN A 108 -14.10 -14.76 1.87
C ASN A 108 -14.17 -16.07 2.68
N GLU A 109 -13.77 -17.20 2.11
CA GLU A 109 -13.78 -18.50 2.81
C GLU A 109 -12.69 -18.58 3.88
N MET A 110 -11.48 -18.07 3.62
CA MET A 110 -10.42 -18.04 4.63
C MET A 110 -10.76 -17.13 5.82
N PHE A 111 -11.58 -16.10 5.62
CA PHE A 111 -12.17 -15.31 6.71
C PHE A 111 -13.35 -16.02 7.41
N ARG A 112 -14.20 -16.73 6.68
CA ARG A 112 -15.36 -17.46 7.22
C ARG A 112 -14.96 -18.64 8.11
N ARG A 113 -13.84 -19.30 7.78
CA ARG A 113 -13.35 -20.48 8.49
C ARG A 113 -12.82 -20.17 9.89
N PRO A 114 -13.32 -20.83 10.96
CA PRO A 114 -12.84 -20.59 12.32
C PRO A 114 -11.51 -21.28 12.62
N ASP A 115 -11.10 -22.29 11.84
CA ASP A 115 -9.80 -22.95 11.98
C ASP A 115 -8.64 -22.13 11.38
N ILE A 116 -8.95 -21.21 10.46
CA ILE A 116 -8.00 -20.26 9.88
C ILE A 116 -7.79 -19.07 10.82
N ARG A 117 -6.53 -18.67 11.02
CA ARG A 117 -6.10 -17.61 11.94
C ARG A 117 -5.54 -16.36 11.24
N GLY A 118 -5.07 -16.52 10.01
CA GLY A 118 -4.59 -15.46 9.14
C GLY A 118 -4.82 -15.78 7.67
N VAL A 119 -4.88 -14.75 6.84
CA VAL A 119 -5.06 -14.81 5.39
C VAL A 119 -3.88 -14.07 4.75
N PHE A 120 -3.00 -14.84 4.12
CA PHE A 120 -1.74 -14.37 3.54
C PHE A 120 -1.87 -14.41 2.02
N THR A 121 -1.24 -13.47 1.32
CA THR A 121 -1.27 -13.44 -0.14
C THR A 121 0.01 -13.98 -0.75
N PHE A 122 -0.12 -14.79 -1.79
CA PHE A 122 0.99 -15.41 -2.52
C PHE A 122 1.85 -14.38 -3.28
N SER A 123 1.20 -13.53 -4.08
CA SER A 123 1.84 -12.52 -4.93
C SER A 123 0.92 -11.30 -5.12
N GLY A 124 1.48 -10.24 -5.73
CA GLY A 124 0.76 -9.04 -6.14
C GLY A 124 0.59 -8.96 -7.67
N ASP A 125 1.21 -7.95 -8.28
CA ASP A 125 1.12 -7.56 -9.70
C ASP A 125 -0.17 -6.83 -10.10
N TYR A 126 -1.25 -7.53 -10.45
CA TYR A 126 -2.47 -6.89 -10.93
C TYR A 126 -3.74 -7.71 -10.69
N GLY A 127 -4.77 -7.06 -10.17
CA GLY A 127 -6.14 -7.54 -10.22
C GLY A 127 -6.90 -7.51 -8.89
N SER A 128 -6.24 -7.16 -7.78
CA SER A 128 -6.85 -7.07 -6.44
C SER A 128 -7.97 -6.03 -6.37
N THR A 129 -7.85 -4.93 -7.13
CA THR A 129 -8.88 -3.88 -7.24
C THR A 129 -10.21 -4.37 -7.81
N ARG A 130 -10.20 -5.47 -8.58
CA ARG A 130 -11.40 -6.11 -9.14
C ARG A 130 -12.19 -6.96 -8.15
N LEU A 131 -11.70 -7.11 -6.92
CA LEU A 131 -12.32 -7.95 -5.90
C LEU A 131 -13.09 -7.13 -4.84
N LEU A 132 -12.94 -5.81 -4.84
CA LEU A 132 -13.35 -4.96 -3.71
C LEU A 132 -14.87 -4.97 -3.48
N ASP A 133 -15.68 -4.98 -4.53
CA ASP A 133 -17.14 -5.10 -4.44
C ASP A 133 -17.64 -6.54 -4.23
N LEU A 134 -16.74 -7.54 -4.25
CA LEU A 134 -17.04 -8.97 -4.05
C LEU A 134 -16.68 -9.49 -2.65
N LEU A 135 -16.06 -8.66 -1.78
CA LEU A 135 -15.73 -9.03 -0.41
C LEU A 135 -16.92 -8.86 0.55
N ASP A 136 -17.13 -9.85 1.40
CA ASP A 136 -18.12 -9.83 2.49
C ASP A 136 -17.53 -9.09 3.71
N TYR A 137 -17.50 -7.75 3.62
CA TYR A 137 -16.88 -6.90 4.64
C TYR A 137 -17.47 -7.05 6.04
N GLU A 138 -18.76 -7.36 6.19
CA GLU A 138 -19.36 -7.57 7.51
C GLU A 138 -18.97 -8.94 8.08
N MET A 139 -18.89 -9.99 7.27
CA MET A 139 -18.32 -11.27 7.71
C MET A 139 -16.83 -11.12 8.09
N ILE A 140 -16.05 -10.35 7.32
CA ILE A 140 -14.65 -10.02 7.66
C ILE A 140 -14.57 -9.27 9.00
N ARG A 141 -15.45 -8.28 9.23
CA ARG A 141 -15.53 -7.54 10.50
C ARG A 141 -15.88 -8.46 11.68
N GLN A 142 -16.76 -9.43 11.47
CA GLN A 142 -17.18 -10.41 12.49
C GLN A 142 -16.12 -11.49 12.76
N ASN A 143 -15.23 -11.77 11.80
CA ASN A 143 -14.18 -12.78 11.88
C ASN A 143 -12.77 -12.16 11.73
N PRO A 144 -12.35 -11.25 12.62
CA PRO A 144 -11.08 -10.53 12.47
C PRO A 144 -9.87 -11.48 12.55
N LYS A 145 -9.10 -11.52 11.46
CA LYS A 145 -7.88 -12.33 11.27
C LYS A 145 -6.76 -11.44 10.74
N VAL A 146 -5.51 -11.88 10.90
CA VAL A 146 -4.37 -11.19 10.27
C VAL A 146 -4.54 -11.28 8.75
N PHE A 147 -4.69 -10.15 8.06
CA PHE A 147 -4.62 -10.07 6.60
C PHE A 147 -3.34 -9.33 6.21
N ILE A 148 -2.46 -10.00 5.47
CA ILE A 148 -1.15 -9.46 5.06
C ILE A 148 -0.94 -9.60 3.55
N GLY A 149 -0.41 -8.53 2.96
CA GLY A 149 0.01 -8.50 1.57
C GLY A 149 0.68 -7.17 1.19
N HIS A 150 1.18 -7.09 -0.03
CA HIS A 150 2.07 -6.03 -0.51
C HIS A 150 1.79 -5.76 -2.01
N SER A 151 2.35 -4.67 -2.58
CA SER A 151 2.15 -4.31 -3.99
C SER A 151 0.66 -4.09 -4.33
N ASP A 152 0.13 -4.69 -5.42
CA ASP A 152 -1.30 -4.69 -5.82
C ASP A 152 -2.29 -5.01 -4.68
N VAL A 153 -1.90 -5.89 -3.75
CA VAL A 153 -2.71 -6.25 -2.58
C VAL A 153 -2.95 -5.07 -1.63
N THR A 154 -2.20 -3.96 -1.78
CA THR A 154 -2.47 -2.67 -1.14
C THR A 154 -3.94 -2.27 -1.30
N ALA A 155 -4.57 -2.56 -2.45
CA ALA A 155 -5.98 -2.29 -2.65
C ALA A 155 -6.89 -2.99 -1.62
N LEU A 156 -6.61 -4.26 -1.32
CA LEU A 156 -7.34 -5.07 -0.35
C LEU A 156 -6.98 -4.69 1.09
N VAL A 157 -5.70 -4.46 1.37
CA VAL A 157 -5.19 -3.98 2.67
C VAL A 157 -5.90 -2.67 3.04
N LEU A 158 -5.96 -1.69 2.13
CA LEU A 158 -6.69 -0.44 2.35
C LEU A 158 -8.20 -0.67 2.47
N ALA A 159 -8.81 -1.39 1.54
CA ALA A 159 -10.26 -1.55 1.52
C ALA A 159 -10.80 -2.28 2.76
N ILE A 160 -10.15 -3.37 3.20
CA ILE A 160 -10.55 -4.11 4.39
C ILE A 160 -10.47 -3.20 5.62
N TYR A 161 -9.36 -2.48 5.83
CA TYR A 161 -9.25 -1.49 6.91
C TYR A 161 -10.32 -0.38 6.79
N GLN A 162 -10.53 0.17 5.60
CA GLN A 162 -11.47 1.28 5.37
C GLN A 162 -12.95 0.87 5.56
N LYS A 163 -13.32 -0.37 5.27
CA LYS A 163 -14.70 -0.86 5.41
C LYS A 163 -14.98 -1.45 6.79
N THR A 164 -13.99 -2.10 7.42
CA THR A 164 -14.20 -2.89 8.64
C THR A 164 -13.58 -2.31 9.92
N GLY A 165 -12.53 -1.49 9.80
CA GLY A 165 -11.69 -1.06 10.93
C GLY A 165 -10.66 -2.10 11.37
N LEU A 166 -10.62 -3.27 10.72
CA LEU A 166 -9.61 -4.30 10.95
C LEU A 166 -8.20 -3.78 10.60
N VAL A 167 -7.28 -3.91 11.54
CA VAL A 167 -5.85 -3.72 11.31
C VAL A 167 -5.35 -4.76 10.32
N THR A 168 -5.01 -4.30 9.13
CA THR A 168 -4.39 -5.04 8.04
C THR A 168 -2.91 -4.72 7.96
N PHE A 169 -2.13 -5.57 7.29
CA PHE A 169 -0.68 -5.50 7.29
C PHE A 169 -0.16 -5.33 5.86
N HIS A 170 0.49 -4.20 5.59
CA HIS A 170 1.25 -4.01 4.36
C HIS A 170 2.65 -4.62 4.54
N GLY A 171 2.97 -5.67 3.79
CA GLY A 171 4.26 -6.36 3.86
C GLY A 171 4.24 -7.70 3.12
N SER A 172 5.43 -8.20 2.77
CA SER A 172 5.58 -9.46 2.04
C SER A 172 5.07 -10.66 2.85
N SER A 173 4.31 -11.54 2.20
CA SER A 173 4.04 -12.93 2.64
C SER A 173 4.35 -13.87 1.47
N GLY A 174 4.79 -15.10 1.76
CA GLY A 174 5.21 -16.04 0.71
C GLY A 174 6.61 -15.74 0.15
N LEU A 175 6.78 -15.79 -1.18
CA LEU A 175 8.09 -15.79 -1.87
C LEU A 175 9.06 -14.70 -1.39
N SER A 176 8.58 -13.46 -1.26
CA SER A 176 9.41 -12.29 -0.93
C SER A 176 9.61 -12.07 0.57
N ALA A 177 9.26 -13.05 1.42
CA ALA A 177 9.32 -12.96 2.88
C ALA A 177 10.48 -13.79 3.46
N VAL A 178 11.71 -13.55 3.00
CA VAL A 178 12.89 -14.38 3.35
C VAL A 178 14.08 -13.64 3.96
N GLY A 179 14.07 -12.30 4.02
CA GLY A 179 15.12 -11.52 4.68
C GLY A 179 15.04 -11.60 6.22
N ASP A 180 16.18 -11.59 6.92
CA ASP A 180 16.24 -11.73 8.39
C ASP A 180 15.52 -10.58 9.10
N TYR A 181 15.66 -9.36 8.56
CA TYR A 181 14.98 -8.18 9.08
C TYR A 181 13.49 -8.21 8.76
N ALA A 182 13.11 -8.64 7.55
CA ALA A 182 11.71 -8.87 7.18
C ALA A 182 11.03 -9.88 8.13
N ILE A 183 11.67 -11.03 8.39
CA ILE A 183 11.21 -12.07 9.33
C ILE A 183 11.05 -11.50 10.75
N ALA A 184 12.03 -10.72 11.23
CA ALA A 184 11.98 -10.11 12.56
C ALA A 184 10.89 -9.02 12.69
N HIS A 185 10.57 -8.31 11.61
CA HIS A 185 9.46 -7.35 11.56
C HIS A 185 8.11 -8.05 11.47
N PHE A 186 7.97 -9.07 10.62
CA PHE A 186 6.79 -9.90 10.52
C PHE A 186 6.40 -10.47 11.90
N ARG A 187 7.34 -11.14 12.59
CA ARG A 187 7.10 -11.74 13.91
C ARG A 187 6.64 -10.70 14.95
N ARG A 188 7.23 -9.50 14.94
CA ARG A 188 6.80 -8.40 15.82
C ARG A 188 5.42 -7.86 15.46
N ALA A 189 5.07 -7.78 14.18
CA ALA A 189 3.80 -7.23 13.72
C ALA A 189 2.61 -8.17 13.97
N VAL A 190 2.76 -9.47 13.67
CA VAL A 190 1.60 -10.40 13.64
C VAL A 190 1.59 -11.46 14.75
N MET A 191 2.72 -11.70 15.44
CA MET A 191 2.83 -12.77 16.46
C MET A 191 3.01 -12.26 17.89
N ALA A 192 3.17 -10.95 18.10
CA ALA A 192 3.55 -10.40 19.40
C ALA A 192 2.64 -9.26 19.85
N SER A 193 1.92 -9.46 20.96
CA SER A 193 1.05 -8.46 21.61
C SER A 193 1.83 -7.32 22.32
N GLN A 194 3.05 -7.03 21.88
CA GLN A 194 3.91 -5.93 22.37
C GLN A 194 4.11 -4.86 21.28
N SER A 195 4.72 -3.72 21.62
CA SER A 195 5.05 -2.69 20.63
C SER A 195 5.95 -3.23 19.52
N ILE A 196 5.58 -2.98 18.26
CA ILE A 196 6.40 -3.38 17.10
C ILE A 196 7.76 -2.66 17.12
N GLY A 197 7.80 -1.41 17.59
CA GLY A 197 9.02 -0.63 17.74
C GLY A 197 9.49 0.01 16.44
N GLU A 198 10.80 0.10 16.25
CA GLU A 198 11.42 0.92 15.21
C GLU A 198 11.49 0.23 13.84
N ILE A 199 11.04 0.96 12.80
CA ILE A 199 10.99 0.57 11.38
C ILE A 199 12.13 1.19 10.55
N ALA A 200 12.82 2.22 11.07
CA ALA A 200 13.88 2.92 10.33
C ALA A 200 15.25 2.22 10.40
N LYS A 201 15.42 1.22 11.27
CA LYS A 201 16.73 0.64 11.57
C LYS A 201 17.21 -0.29 10.44
N SER A 202 18.00 0.22 9.51
CA SER A 202 18.60 -0.58 8.44
C SER A 202 19.41 -1.78 9.00
N PRO A 203 19.27 -2.99 8.43
CA PRO A 203 20.13 -4.13 8.75
C PRO A 203 21.53 -3.99 8.14
N TYR A 204 21.67 -3.23 7.06
CA TYR A 204 22.94 -2.93 6.40
C TYR A 204 23.78 -1.97 7.25
N LYS A 205 25.08 -2.26 7.39
CA LYS A 205 26.00 -1.55 8.31
C LYS A 205 27.27 -1.12 7.60
N GLY A 206 27.84 -0.01 8.05
CA GLY A 206 29.12 0.50 7.55
C GLY A 206 28.93 1.62 6.54
N THR A 207 29.82 1.67 5.55
CA THR A 207 29.93 2.75 4.56
C THR A 207 30.09 2.24 3.12
N ASP A 208 29.82 0.95 2.91
CA ASP A 208 29.79 0.29 1.60
C ASP A 208 28.58 0.73 0.76
N ASP A 209 28.48 0.23 -0.46
CA ASP A 209 27.45 0.66 -1.40
C ASP A 209 26.04 0.19 -0.97
N GLU A 210 25.90 -0.93 -0.25
CA GLU A 210 24.61 -1.35 0.30
C GLU A 210 24.14 -0.46 1.44
N ALA A 211 25.02 -0.10 2.39
CA ALA A 211 24.72 0.86 3.44
C ALA A 211 24.42 2.27 2.88
N ARG A 212 25.01 2.64 1.74
CA ARG A 212 24.70 3.90 1.02
C ARG A 212 23.34 3.84 0.33
N LYS A 213 23.01 2.75 -0.39
CA LYS A 213 21.71 2.54 -1.05
C LYS A 213 20.54 2.62 -0.06
N HIS A 214 20.73 2.11 1.16
CA HIS A 214 19.71 2.08 2.22
C HIS A 214 19.85 3.24 3.24
N ARG A 215 20.51 4.34 2.85
CA ARG A 215 20.70 5.51 3.72
C ARG A 215 19.41 6.34 3.81
N LEU A 216 18.89 6.50 5.02
CA LEU A 216 17.75 7.36 5.33
C LEU A 216 18.00 8.84 4.96
N VAL A 217 17.05 9.46 4.29
CA VAL A 217 17.08 10.87 3.85
C VAL A 217 15.97 11.66 4.54
N THR A 218 16.34 12.70 5.28
CA THR A 218 15.35 13.67 5.79
C THR A 218 15.06 14.66 4.66
N ILE A 219 13.82 14.71 4.19
CA ILE A 219 13.36 15.71 3.22
C ILE A 219 12.91 16.96 3.97
N VAL A 220 12.05 16.77 4.99
CA VAL A 220 11.60 17.85 5.89
C VAL A 220 11.78 17.40 7.33
N SER A 221 12.46 18.22 8.12
CA SER A 221 12.66 18.00 9.56
C SER A 221 11.37 18.18 10.37
N GLY A 222 11.35 17.60 11.57
CA GLY A 222 10.24 17.71 12.52
C GLY A 222 9.78 16.35 13.04
N GLN A 223 8.67 16.36 13.80
CA GLN A 223 8.05 15.17 14.38
C GLN A 223 6.53 15.22 14.19
N ALA A 224 5.93 14.06 13.94
CA ALA A 224 4.49 13.87 13.83
C ALA A 224 4.09 12.55 14.51
N THR A 225 2.85 12.47 14.99
CA THR A 225 2.27 11.25 15.54
C THR A 225 0.85 11.12 15.01
N GLY A 226 0.45 9.90 14.65
CA GLY A 226 -0.87 9.58 14.10
C GLY A 226 -0.95 8.12 13.71
N GLU A 227 -2.14 7.65 13.33
CA GLU A 227 -2.29 6.31 12.76
C GLU A 227 -1.48 6.16 11.47
N LEU A 228 -0.94 4.97 11.21
CA LEU A 228 -0.37 4.61 9.91
C LEU A 228 -1.47 4.31 8.90
N VAL A 229 -1.33 4.85 7.70
CA VAL A 229 -2.17 4.54 6.55
C VAL A 229 -1.32 4.66 5.28
N GLY A 230 -1.53 3.81 4.27
CA GLY A 230 -0.67 3.83 3.10
C GLY A 230 -0.50 2.50 2.39
N GLY A 231 0.59 2.39 1.64
CA GLY A 231 0.99 1.22 0.87
C GLY A 231 1.66 1.63 -0.44
N ASN A 232 1.45 0.82 -1.47
CA ASN A 232 1.91 1.12 -2.83
C ASN A 232 1.24 2.40 -3.38
N LEU A 233 2.03 3.38 -3.84
CA LEU A 233 1.55 4.69 -4.31
C LEU A 233 0.59 4.56 -5.51
N SER A 234 0.92 3.74 -6.50
CA SER A 234 0.06 3.48 -7.66
C SER A 234 -1.32 2.95 -7.25
N LEU A 235 -1.39 2.04 -6.29
CA LEU A 235 -2.67 1.51 -5.78
C LEU A 235 -3.40 2.50 -4.88
N VAL A 236 -2.70 3.25 -4.02
CA VAL A 236 -3.28 4.33 -3.20
C VAL A 236 -3.96 5.38 -4.09
N VAL A 237 -3.35 5.74 -5.22
CA VAL A 237 -3.91 6.67 -6.20
C VAL A 237 -5.08 6.06 -6.98
N SER A 238 -4.98 4.78 -7.34
CA SER A 238 -6.03 4.08 -8.11
C SER A 238 -7.36 3.93 -7.37
N LEU A 239 -7.38 4.08 -6.04
CA LEU A 239 -8.60 4.03 -5.22
C LEU A 239 -9.26 5.40 -4.97
N LEU A 240 -8.66 6.52 -5.38
CA LEU A 240 -9.21 7.86 -5.12
C LEU A 240 -10.58 8.07 -5.78
N GLY A 241 -11.53 8.65 -5.04
CA GLY A 241 -12.91 8.86 -5.49
C GLY A 241 -13.78 7.59 -5.48
N THR A 242 -13.31 6.49 -4.89
CA THR A 242 -14.10 5.27 -4.67
C THR A 242 -14.48 5.11 -3.20
N PRO A 243 -15.46 4.26 -2.84
CA PRO A 243 -15.76 3.92 -1.44
C PRO A 243 -14.63 3.26 -0.65
N TYR A 244 -13.47 3.01 -1.29
CA TYR A 244 -12.27 2.41 -0.72
C TYR A 244 -11.10 3.41 -0.64
N GLU A 245 -11.32 4.67 -1.02
CA GLU A 245 -10.28 5.70 -1.05
C GLU A 245 -9.58 5.90 0.30
N ILE A 246 -8.30 6.26 0.30
CA ILE A 246 -7.51 6.46 1.51
C ILE A 246 -7.99 7.69 2.32
N ASP A 247 -8.05 7.56 3.65
CA ASP A 247 -8.17 8.69 4.57
C ASP A 247 -6.82 8.98 5.21
N THR A 248 -6.28 10.17 4.98
CA THR A 248 -4.99 10.62 5.49
C THR A 248 -5.10 11.66 6.61
N ARG A 249 -6.30 12.13 6.98
CA ARG A 249 -6.50 13.25 7.92
C ARG A 249 -5.84 13.00 9.28
N GLY A 250 -4.80 13.78 9.60
CA GLY A 250 -4.04 13.64 10.85
C GLY A 250 -3.22 12.35 10.97
N LYS A 251 -3.14 11.54 9.91
CA LYS A 251 -2.45 10.24 9.89
C LYS A 251 -1.02 10.38 9.35
N ILE A 252 -0.15 9.43 9.69
CA ILE A 252 1.16 9.27 9.05
C ILE A 252 0.93 8.48 7.76
N LEU A 253 1.06 9.17 6.62
CA LEU A 253 0.94 8.54 5.31
C LEU A 253 2.26 7.84 4.98
N PHE A 254 2.21 6.53 4.73
CA PHE A 254 3.36 5.78 4.23
C PHE A 254 3.20 5.40 2.75
N LEU A 255 4.28 5.53 1.97
CA LEU A 255 4.26 5.29 0.53
C LEU A 255 5.53 4.58 0.07
N GLU A 256 5.37 3.63 -0.84
CA GLU A 256 6.41 2.91 -1.57
C GLU A 256 5.93 2.69 -3.02
N ASP A 257 6.81 2.34 -3.95
CA ASP A 257 6.39 1.87 -5.28
C ASP A 257 7.50 1.07 -5.99
N ILE A 258 7.20 0.45 -7.14
CA ILE A 258 8.18 -0.26 -7.97
C ILE A 258 8.07 0.08 -9.46
N SER A 259 9.22 0.20 -10.14
CA SER A 259 9.39 0.33 -11.60
C SER A 259 8.71 1.54 -12.27
N GLU A 260 8.15 2.45 -11.48
CA GLU A 260 7.50 3.68 -11.93
C GLU A 260 8.51 4.84 -12.02
N GLU A 261 8.78 5.30 -13.25
CA GLU A 261 9.75 6.38 -13.49
C GLU A 261 9.37 7.71 -12.80
N PRO A 262 10.33 8.62 -12.51
CA PRO A 262 10.10 9.81 -11.70
C PRO A 262 8.93 10.71 -12.15
N TYR A 263 8.67 10.86 -13.46
CA TYR A 263 7.53 11.65 -13.96
C TYR A 263 6.17 11.02 -13.65
N ARG A 264 6.11 9.70 -13.45
CA ARG A 264 4.90 8.98 -13.06
C ARG A 264 4.67 9.08 -11.56
N ILE A 265 5.75 8.99 -10.76
CA ILE A 265 5.73 9.30 -9.33
C ILE A 265 5.24 10.74 -9.10
N ASP A 266 5.77 11.72 -9.82
CA ASP A 266 5.29 13.12 -9.78
C ASP A 266 3.79 13.21 -10.10
N ARG A 267 3.35 12.63 -11.22
CA ARG A 267 1.92 12.61 -11.60
C ARG A 267 1.03 12.06 -10.48
N MET A 268 1.45 10.99 -9.82
CA MET A 268 0.70 10.33 -8.74
C MET A 268 0.70 11.13 -7.43
N LEU A 269 1.84 11.69 -7.03
CA LEU A 269 1.93 12.61 -5.89
C LEU A 269 1.13 13.90 -6.14
N THR A 270 1.17 14.42 -7.37
CA THR A 270 0.36 15.55 -7.82
C THR A 270 -1.13 15.24 -7.77
N GLN A 271 -1.56 14.01 -8.13
CA GLN A 271 -2.96 13.60 -7.96
C GLN A 271 -3.37 13.52 -6.48
N LEU A 272 -2.51 13.01 -5.58
CA LEU A 272 -2.76 13.05 -4.13
C LEU A 272 -2.82 14.47 -3.57
N PHE A 273 -2.01 15.39 -4.10
CA PHE A 273 -2.05 16.81 -3.76
C PHE A 273 -3.37 17.46 -4.22
N LEU A 274 -3.78 17.23 -5.47
CA LEU A 274 -5.05 17.76 -6.00
C LEU A 274 -6.27 17.20 -5.26
N ALA A 275 -6.20 15.95 -4.78
CA ALA A 275 -7.21 15.32 -3.93
C ALA A 275 -7.13 15.73 -2.44
N GLY A 276 -6.25 16.67 -2.08
CA GLY A 276 -6.07 17.17 -0.70
C GLY A 276 -5.42 16.18 0.28
N LYS A 277 -5.00 15.00 -0.17
CA LYS A 277 -4.54 13.89 0.69
C LYS A 277 -3.20 14.19 1.36
N LEU A 278 -2.28 14.84 0.66
CA LEU A 278 -1.00 15.25 1.24
C LEU A 278 -1.19 16.41 2.23
N GLN A 279 -2.10 17.34 1.93
CA GLN A 279 -2.45 18.47 2.79
C GLN A 279 -3.21 18.02 4.06
N ALA A 280 -3.87 16.87 4.04
CA ALA A 280 -4.55 16.29 5.20
C ALA A 280 -3.63 15.45 6.13
N ALA A 281 -2.53 14.87 5.61
CA ALA A 281 -1.59 14.04 6.39
C ALA A 281 -0.87 14.83 7.51
N ALA A 282 -0.46 14.16 8.59
CA ALA A 282 0.38 14.75 9.64
C ALA A 282 1.88 14.70 9.31
N GLY A 283 2.30 13.69 8.55
CA GLY A 283 3.70 13.48 8.13
C GLY A 283 3.82 12.29 7.18
N PHE A 284 5.01 12.11 6.60
CA PHE A 284 5.24 11.20 5.48
C PHE A 284 6.40 10.25 5.75
N ALA A 285 6.10 8.95 5.71
CA ALA A 285 7.07 7.87 5.78
C ALA A 285 7.24 7.27 4.37
N LEU A 286 8.33 7.59 3.69
CA LEU A 286 8.58 7.13 2.33
C LEU A 286 9.56 5.94 2.39
N GLY A 287 9.11 4.79 1.90
CA GLY A 287 9.88 3.55 1.86
C GLY A 287 10.89 3.53 0.72
N HIS A 288 11.21 2.33 0.25
CA HIS A 288 11.92 2.13 -1.01
C HIS A 288 10.98 2.32 -2.21
N PHE A 289 11.48 3.06 -3.20
CA PHE A 289 10.88 3.20 -4.51
C PHE A 289 11.79 2.46 -5.50
N SER A 290 11.61 1.14 -5.60
CA SER A 290 12.53 0.22 -6.27
C SER A 290 12.43 0.35 -7.79
N ASP A 291 13.55 0.42 -8.52
CA ASP A 291 13.56 0.66 -9.99
C ASP A 291 12.81 1.94 -10.44
N CYS A 292 12.50 2.86 -9.52
CA CYS A 292 11.82 4.14 -9.82
C CYS A 292 12.78 5.26 -10.27
N GLN A 293 13.91 4.92 -10.87
CA GLN A 293 14.83 5.89 -11.48
C GLN A 293 14.45 6.15 -12.94
N ALA A 294 14.91 7.26 -13.50
CA ALA A 294 14.72 7.55 -14.92
C ALA A 294 15.44 6.50 -15.77
N LYS A 295 14.76 5.95 -16.78
CA LYS A 295 15.32 4.92 -17.66
C LYS A 295 16.04 5.60 -18.83
N ASP A 296 17.21 5.08 -19.20
CA ASP A 296 18.08 5.74 -20.18
C ASP A 296 17.41 5.87 -21.57
N GLY A 297 17.08 7.11 -21.93
CA GLY A 297 16.38 7.45 -23.18
C GLY A 297 16.87 8.74 -23.85
N GLY A 298 18.00 9.31 -23.40
CA GLY A 298 18.57 10.54 -23.96
C GLY A 298 17.80 11.84 -23.64
N LEU A 299 16.74 11.77 -22.84
CA LEU A 299 15.97 12.92 -22.35
C LEU A 299 16.43 13.31 -20.94
N ARG A 300 16.46 14.61 -20.66
CA ARG A 300 16.74 15.13 -19.31
C ARG A 300 15.52 14.87 -18.41
N SER A 301 15.68 14.00 -17.41
CA SER A 301 14.69 13.75 -16.36
C SER A 301 15.15 14.34 -15.02
N PHE A 302 14.21 14.57 -14.11
CA PHE A 302 14.52 14.61 -12.68
C PHE A 302 14.91 13.22 -12.16
N SER A 303 15.76 13.18 -11.14
CA SER A 303 15.92 12.02 -10.27
C SER A 303 14.68 11.84 -9.38
N LEU A 304 14.54 10.63 -8.81
CA LEU A 304 13.48 10.37 -7.83
C LEU A 304 13.57 11.32 -6.62
N GLU A 305 14.76 11.55 -6.07
CA GLU A 305 14.89 12.40 -4.87
C GLU A 305 14.49 13.86 -5.17
N GLU A 306 14.80 14.40 -6.36
CA GLU A 306 14.33 15.73 -6.77
C GLU A 306 12.79 15.79 -6.82
N VAL A 307 12.12 14.78 -7.38
CA VAL A 307 10.64 14.70 -7.39
C VAL A 307 10.09 14.63 -5.97
N LEU A 308 10.65 13.79 -5.09
CA LEU A 308 10.19 13.69 -3.71
C LEU A 308 10.39 15.01 -2.95
N ARG A 309 11.54 15.69 -3.14
CA ARG A 309 11.78 17.00 -2.52
C ARG A 309 10.79 18.05 -3.00
N ASP A 310 10.67 18.20 -4.31
CA ASP A 310 9.78 19.19 -4.93
C ASP A 310 8.29 19.00 -4.52
N ARG A 311 7.83 17.75 -4.37
CA ARG A 311 6.45 17.45 -3.94
C ARG A 311 6.23 17.56 -2.42
N PHE A 312 7.22 17.27 -1.57
CA PHE A 312 7.05 17.20 -0.11
C PHE A 312 7.62 18.40 0.68
N GLU A 313 8.68 19.07 0.21
CA GLU A 313 9.26 20.24 0.91
C GLU A 313 8.25 21.40 1.05
N PRO A 314 7.46 21.79 0.02
CA PRO A 314 6.48 22.87 0.13
C PRO A 314 5.34 22.60 1.13
N LEU A 315 5.13 21.34 1.54
CA LEU A 315 4.10 20.98 2.53
C LEU A 315 4.53 21.31 3.96
N GLY A 316 5.83 21.49 4.22
CA GLY A 316 6.36 21.85 5.55
C GLY A 316 6.14 20.80 6.65
N LYS A 317 5.86 19.54 6.28
CA LYS A 317 5.52 18.45 7.22
C LYS A 317 6.63 17.41 7.32
N PRO A 318 6.87 16.80 8.50
CA PRO A 318 7.94 15.82 8.71
C PRO A 318 7.93 14.73 7.65
N THR A 319 9.03 14.60 6.92
CA THR A 319 9.17 13.69 5.77
C THR A 319 10.51 12.96 5.84
N LEU A 320 10.45 11.63 5.93
CA LEU A 320 11.62 10.74 5.99
C LEU A 320 11.52 9.73 4.85
N TYR A 321 12.57 9.65 4.03
CA TYR A 321 12.68 8.80 2.86
C TYR A 321 13.71 7.68 3.04
N ASN A 322 13.54 6.60 2.27
CA ASN A 322 14.38 5.42 2.20
C ASN A 322 14.29 4.55 3.46
N LEU A 323 13.07 4.48 4.04
CA LEU A 323 12.73 3.58 5.14
C LEU A 323 12.68 2.13 4.66
N MET A 324 13.01 1.17 5.54
CA MET A 324 13.13 -0.26 5.22
C MET A 324 11.79 -0.98 5.01
N PHE A 325 11.01 -0.55 4.01
CA PHE A 325 9.81 -1.24 3.53
C PHE A 325 9.57 -0.93 2.05
N GLY A 326 8.72 -1.73 1.41
CA GLY A 326 8.45 -1.71 -0.03
C GLY A 326 9.08 -2.90 -0.75
N HIS A 327 9.26 -2.80 -2.07
CA HIS A 327 9.79 -3.88 -2.92
C HIS A 327 11.31 -4.10 -2.76
N ILE A 328 11.72 -4.55 -1.57
CA ILE A 328 13.09 -4.94 -1.20
C ILE A 328 13.09 -6.26 -0.42
N LEU A 329 14.26 -6.92 -0.31
CA LEU A 329 14.42 -8.15 0.47
C LEU A 329 14.08 -7.94 1.96
N GLU A 330 14.56 -6.84 2.53
CA GLU A 330 14.41 -6.52 3.95
C GLU A 330 13.20 -5.61 4.20
N ASN A 331 12.04 -6.07 3.74
CA ASN A 331 10.75 -5.37 3.82
C ASN A 331 10.12 -5.48 5.23
N ALA A 332 10.06 -4.38 5.98
CA ALA A 332 9.32 -4.34 7.24
C ALA A 332 7.79 -4.40 7.00
N VAL A 333 7.09 -5.09 7.89
CA VAL A 333 5.62 -5.14 7.90
C VAL A 333 5.05 -3.91 8.60
N LEU A 334 4.21 -3.16 7.89
CA LEU A 334 3.52 -1.96 8.39
C LEU A 334 2.01 -2.24 8.60
N PRO A 335 1.53 -2.33 9.85
CA PRO A 335 0.09 -2.35 10.15
C PRO A 335 -0.60 -1.00 9.87
N LEU A 336 -1.79 -1.05 9.27
CA LEU A 336 -2.66 0.12 9.08
C LEU A 336 -3.56 0.32 10.31
N GLY A 337 -3.83 1.57 10.67
CA GLY A 337 -4.75 1.92 11.75
C GLY A 337 -4.16 1.85 13.17
N VAL A 338 -2.84 1.65 13.31
CA VAL A 338 -2.14 1.77 14.60
C VAL A 338 -1.30 3.04 14.65
N THR A 339 -1.12 3.59 15.85
CA THR A 339 -0.38 4.83 16.09
C THR A 339 1.11 4.64 15.89
N ALA A 340 1.71 5.50 15.06
CA ALA A 340 3.15 5.61 14.91
C ALA A 340 3.64 7.03 15.20
N MET A 341 4.88 7.11 15.66
CA MET A 341 5.64 8.35 15.80
C MET A 341 6.68 8.41 14.68
N LEU A 342 6.58 9.43 13.84
CA LEU A 342 7.58 9.80 12.84
C LEU A 342 8.42 10.95 13.39
N ASN A 343 9.72 10.75 13.55
CA ASN A 343 10.70 11.78 13.86
C ASN A 343 11.69 11.87 12.69
N ALA A 344 11.39 12.75 11.73
CA ALA A 344 12.20 12.91 10.52
C ALA A 344 13.56 13.58 10.81
N THR A 345 13.65 14.42 11.86
CA THR A 345 14.92 15.00 12.34
C THR A 345 15.85 13.92 12.91
N GLY A 346 15.32 13.05 13.76
CA GLY A 346 16.03 11.92 14.36
C GLY A 346 16.07 10.66 13.50
N LYS A 347 15.60 10.75 12.24
CA LYS A 347 15.53 9.65 11.26
C LYS A 347 14.90 8.36 11.80
N LYS A 348 13.77 8.49 12.48
CA LYS A 348 13.09 7.38 13.17
C LYS A 348 11.61 7.32 12.81
N LEU A 349 11.14 6.13 12.44
CA LEU A 349 9.74 5.75 12.46
C LEU A 349 9.57 4.64 13.51
N ALA A 350 8.64 4.80 14.45
CA ALA A 350 8.39 3.82 15.50
C ALA A 350 6.89 3.61 15.75
N ILE A 351 6.50 2.35 15.89
CA ILE A 351 5.13 1.93 16.20
C ILE A 351 5.13 1.47 17.66
N ASN A 352 4.60 2.31 18.55
CA ASN A 352 4.75 2.15 20.01
C ASN A 352 3.61 1.33 20.65
N GLU A 353 2.78 0.68 19.85
CA GLU A 353 1.72 -0.24 20.28
C GLU A 353 1.76 -1.56 19.50
N SER A 354 1.03 -2.57 19.95
CA SER A 354 0.85 -3.81 19.18
C SER A 354 -0.26 -3.65 18.14
N ALA A 355 -0.11 -4.31 17.00
CA ALA A 355 -1.14 -4.44 15.97
C ALA A 355 -2.08 -5.64 16.17
N VAL A 356 -1.80 -6.49 17.16
CA VAL A 356 -2.57 -7.70 17.47
C VAL A 356 -2.98 -7.73 18.95
N VAL A 357 -3.90 -8.63 19.30
CA VAL A 357 -4.32 -8.91 20.69
C VAL A 357 -3.94 -10.32 21.13
#